data_AF-A0A1V5QV33-F1
#
_entry.id   AF-A0A1V5QV33-F1
#
_cell.length_a   1.000
_cell.length_b   1.000
_cell.length_c   1.000
_cell.angle_alpha   90.00
_cell.angle_beta   90.00
_cell.angle_gamma   90.00
#
_symmetry.space_group_name_H-M   'P 1'
#
loop_
_entity.id
_entity.type
_entity.pdbx_description
1 polymer ?
#
loop_
_entity_poly.entity_id
_entity_poly.type
_entity_poly.pdbx_seq_one_letter_code
_entity_poly.pdbx_strand_id
1 'polypeptide(L)'
;MRPLPSHPIHELSTARPSAAQALQALGLDPASKATLAQACQAAGLSVLDTLRALEEAVPDWAPRSMEAWDQAPLQEVVDHLLTRHHTYARSELARLDSLLGDCMARLGSRAPAELDKVKAHFQHFRKDLEGHLDHEEQTVFPALLEGRATEAAAWERQISLEHAAVEELFQNIGTLLRHYEIPEGTDPGLRVLILGLRDLEEDLQMHLFMENEVLFTPRSNAPAASPAG
;
A
#
# COMPACT_ATOMS: atom_id res chain seq x y z
N MET A 1 -3.29 5.89 17.42
CA MET A 1 -3.75 6.24 16.06
C MET A 1 -2.52 6.30 15.19
N ARG A 2 -2.34 5.33 14.28
CA ARG A 2 -1.22 5.33 13.31
C ARG A 2 -1.62 6.20 12.11
N PRO A 3 -0.71 6.99 11.52
CA PRO A 3 -1.05 7.83 10.37
C PRO A 3 -1.45 6.97 9.17
N LEU A 4 -2.49 7.40 8.43
CA LEU A 4 -2.98 6.75 7.23
C LEU A 4 -3.16 7.82 6.14
N PRO A 5 -3.07 7.45 4.84
CA PRO A 5 -3.31 8.36 3.72
C PRO A 5 -4.66 9.09 3.81
N SER A 6 -5.68 8.41 4.35
CA SER A 6 -7.05 8.93 4.54
C SER A 6 -7.22 9.84 5.77
N HIS A 7 -6.26 9.86 6.70
CA HIS A 7 -6.37 10.68 7.90
C HIS A 7 -6.18 12.17 7.57
N PRO A 8 -7.06 13.06 8.08
CA PRO A 8 -6.86 14.50 8.00
C PRO A 8 -5.59 14.94 8.72
N ILE A 9 -4.80 15.82 8.10
CA ILE A 9 -3.53 16.30 8.67
C ILE A 9 -3.70 16.93 10.06
N HIS A 10 -4.75 17.74 10.25
CA HIS A 10 -5.02 18.37 11.54
C HIS A 10 -5.29 17.38 12.68
N GLU A 11 -5.84 16.20 12.40
CA GLU A 11 -6.07 15.16 13.40
C GLU A 11 -4.75 14.50 13.83
N LEU A 12 -3.87 14.19 12.87
CA LEU A 12 -2.53 13.66 13.15
C LEU A 12 -1.70 14.64 13.99
N SER A 13 -1.78 15.92 13.65
CA SER A 13 -1.09 17.01 14.34
C SER A 13 -1.62 17.23 15.76
N THR A 14 -2.94 17.13 15.94
CA THR A 14 -3.58 17.25 17.27
C THR A 14 -3.27 16.03 18.15
N ALA A 15 -3.21 14.84 17.55
CA ALA A 15 -2.92 13.61 18.28
C ALA A 15 -1.50 13.61 18.86
N ARG A 16 -0.52 14.18 18.14
CA ARG A 16 0.90 14.21 18.53
C ARG A 16 1.62 15.48 18.06
N PRO A 17 2.18 16.30 18.99
CA PRO A 17 2.95 17.50 18.62
C PRO A 17 4.17 17.23 17.72
N SER A 18 4.84 16.08 17.87
CA SER A 18 5.98 15.69 17.03
C SER A 18 5.57 15.38 15.58
N ALA A 19 4.34 14.90 15.36
CA ALA A 19 3.81 14.71 14.01
C ALA A 19 3.61 16.06 13.30
N ALA A 20 3.12 17.08 14.01
CA ALA A 20 2.98 18.43 13.46
C ALA A 20 4.33 19.01 13.01
N GLN A 21 5.39 18.76 13.78
CA GLN A 21 6.75 19.19 13.43
C GLN A 21 7.29 18.45 12.21
N ALA A 22 7.06 17.14 12.11
CA ALA A 22 7.47 16.35 10.95
C ALA A 22 6.75 16.78 9.67
N LEU A 23 5.44 17.02 9.75
CA LEU A 23 4.64 17.56 8.64
C LEU A 23 5.16 18.93 8.18
N GLN A 24 5.45 19.84 9.12
CA GLN A 24 6.04 21.14 8.79
C GLN A 24 7.41 21.02 8.12
N ALA A 25 8.26 20.10 8.58
CA ALA A 25 9.57 19.86 7.98
C ALA A 25 9.47 19.38 6.53
N LEU A 26 8.40 18.67 6.19
CA LEU A 26 8.07 18.24 4.82
C LEU A 26 7.34 19.33 4.00
N GLY A 27 7.08 20.50 4.58
CA GLY A 27 6.36 21.60 3.91
C GLY A 27 4.84 21.43 3.88
N LEU A 28 4.29 20.51 4.68
CA LEU A 28 2.84 20.30 4.81
C LEU A 28 2.28 21.12 5.97
N ASP A 29 1.12 21.76 5.77
CA ASP A 29 0.45 22.58 6.79
C ASP A 29 -0.26 21.71 7.85
N PRO A 30 0.19 21.69 9.12
CA PRO A 30 -0.42 20.89 10.18
C PRO A 30 -1.87 21.26 10.51
N ALA A 31 -2.33 22.45 10.12
CA ALA A 31 -3.72 22.87 10.32
C ALA A 31 -4.66 22.41 9.19
N SER A 32 -4.13 21.79 8.15
CA SER A 32 -4.90 21.37 6.98
C SER A 32 -5.96 20.33 7.32
N LYS A 33 -7.17 20.57 6.81
CA LYS A 33 -8.29 19.61 6.85
C LYS A 33 -8.20 18.56 5.74
N ALA A 34 -7.30 18.74 4.76
CA ALA A 34 -7.07 17.75 3.73
C ALA A 34 -6.51 16.48 4.36
N THR A 35 -6.77 15.35 3.71
CA THR A 35 -6.13 14.08 4.10
C THR A 35 -4.64 14.14 3.78
N LEU A 36 -3.85 13.28 4.44
CA LEU A 36 -2.42 13.17 4.16
C LEU A 36 -2.16 12.93 2.67
N ALA A 37 -2.93 12.03 2.03
CA ALA A 37 -2.83 11.75 0.60
C ALA A 37 -3.07 13.00 -0.27
N GLN A 38 -4.12 13.77 0.04
CA GLN A 38 -4.46 14.98 -0.71
C GLN A 38 -3.39 16.06 -0.57
N ALA A 39 -2.82 16.21 0.63
CA ALA A 39 -1.79 17.18 0.88
C ALA A 39 -0.45 16.81 0.21
N CYS A 40 -0.05 15.53 0.27
CA CYS A 40 1.12 15.03 -0.46
C CYS A 40 0.94 15.21 -1.97
N GLN A 41 -0.25 14.90 -2.50
CA GLN A 41 -0.58 15.12 -3.91
C GLN A 41 -0.42 16.59 -4.31
N ALA A 42 -0.96 17.52 -3.51
CA ALA A 42 -0.87 18.95 -3.78
C ALA A 42 0.58 19.48 -3.70
N ALA A 43 1.39 18.90 -2.81
CA ALA A 43 2.79 19.28 -2.60
C ALA A 43 3.78 18.55 -3.52
N GLY A 44 3.34 17.56 -4.30
CA GLY A 44 4.23 16.75 -5.13
C GLY A 44 5.13 15.80 -4.34
N LEU A 45 4.68 15.36 -3.16
CA LEU A 45 5.39 14.47 -2.25
C LEU A 45 4.88 13.03 -2.38
N SER A 46 5.77 12.07 -2.07
CA SER A 46 5.40 10.66 -1.85
C SER A 46 4.57 10.55 -0.56
N VAL A 47 3.45 9.83 -0.64
CA VAL A 47 2.59 9.55 0.51
C VAL A 47 3.32 8.60 1.46
N LEU A 48 4.00 7.59 0.91
CA LEU A 48 4.67 6.57 1.70
C LEU A 48 5.90 7.11 2.44
N ASP A 49 6.73 7.92 1.78
CA ASP A 49 7.88 8.57 2.43
C ASP A 49 7.41 9.54 3.53
N THR A 50 6.29 10.23 3.31
CA THR A 50 5.67 11.09 4.33
C THR A 50 5.18 10.27 5.53
N LEU A 51 4.53 9.12 5.29
CA LEU A 51 4.12 8.20 6.35
C LEU A 51 5.32 7.68 7.14
N ARG A 52 6.40 7.26 6.46
CA ARG A 52 7.64 6.83 7.11
C ARG A 52 8.25 7.92 7.98
N ALA A 53 8.36 9.14 7.46
CA ALA A 53 8.87 10.27 8.23
C ALA A 53 8.01 10.57 9.47
N LEU A 54 6.68 10.41 9.37
CA LEU A 54 5.79 10.54 10.53
C LEU A 54 5.97 9.42 11.55
N GLU A 55 6.20 8.19 11.11
CA GLU A 55 6.47 7.04 11.98
C GLU A 55 7.83 7.18 12.69
N GLU A 56 8.86 7.66 11.99
CA GLU A 56 10.18 7.95 12.58
C GLU A 56 10.10 9.07 13.63
N ALA A 57 9.34 10.13 13.34
CA ALA A 57 9.16 11.25 14.25
C ALA A 57 8.26 10.94 15.46
N VAL A 58 7.49 9.85 15.38
CA VAL A 58 6.61 9.40 16.46
C VAL A 58 6.85 7.91 16.72
N PRO A 59 7.83 7.54 17.56
CA PRO A 59 8.20 6.15 17.83
C PRO A 59 7.05 5.28 18.34
N ASP A 60 6.06 5.87 19.02
CA ASP A 60 4.83 5.17 19.45
C ASP A 60 3.91 4.76 18.28
N TRP A 61 4.17 5.26 17.07
CA TRP A 61 3.53 4.86 15.81
C TRP A 61 4.39 3.91 14.99
N ALA A 62 5.61 3.59 15.47
CA ALA A 62 6.49 2.68 14.77
C ALA A 62 5.78 1.34 14.49
N PRO A 63 6.12 0.68 13.38
CA PRO A 63 5.57 -0.64 13.09
C PRO A 63 5.80 -1.56 14.29
N ARG A 64 4.82 -2.44 14.58
CA ARG A 64 5.15 -3.68 15.28
C ARG A 64 6.31 -4.32 14.52
N SER A 65 7.36 -4.72 15.24
CA SER A 65 8.47 -5.43 14.59
C SER A 65 7.92 -6.69 13.92
N MET A 66 8.66 -7.23 12.95
CA MET A 66 8.23 -8.45 12.28
C MET A 66 8.05 -9.60 13.28
N GLU A 67 8.89 -9.68 14.32
CA GLU A 67 8.69 -10.66 15.40
C GLU A 67 7.39 -10.44 16.19
N ALA A 68 6.95 -9.18 16.33
CA ALA A 68 5.69 -8.87 17.00
C ALA A 68 4.47 -9.23 16.13
N TRP A 69 4.59 -9.18 14.80
CA TRP A 69 3.54 -9.63 13.88
C TRP A 69 3.42 -11.16 13.84
N ASP A 70 4.55 -11.87 13.88
CA ASP A 70 4.58 -13.33 13.95
C ASP A 70 3.78 -13.86 15.18
N GLN A 71 3.93 -13.17 16.32
CA GLN A 71 3.23 -13.48 17.57
C GLN A 71 1.81 -12.89 17.69
N ALA A 72 1.39 -12.02 16.77
CA ALA A 72 0.07 -11.39 16.84
C ALA A 72 -1.05 -12.41 16.60
N PRO A 73 -2.26 -12.20 17.16
CA PRO A 73 -3.43 -12.97 16.78
C PRO A 73 -3.70 -12.90 15.27
N LEU A 74 -4.16 -13.99 14.67
CA LEU A 74 -4.45 -14.05 13.23
C LEU A 74 -5.44 -12.97 12.79
N GLN A 75 -6.47 -12.72 13.59
CA GLN A 75 -7.43 -11.63 13.35
C GLN A 75 -6.74 -10.27 13.26
N GLU A 76 -5.76 -9.98 14.12
CA GLU A 76 -5.05 -8.69 14.09
C GLU A 76 -4.18 -8.53 12.84
N VAL A 77 -3.60 -9.62 12.32
CA VAL A 77 -2.85 -9.59 11.05
C VAL A 77 -3.80 -9.32 9.88
N VAL A 78 -4.91 -10.07 9.80
CA VAL A 78 -5.93 -9.89 8.75
C VAL A 78 -6.49 -8.46 8.78
N ASP A 79 -6.89 -7.97 9.95
CA ASP A 79 -7.41 -6.60 10.11
C ASP A 79 -6.37 -5.56 9.66
N HIS A 80 -5.08 -5.81 9.90
CA HIS A 80 -4.01 -4.94 9.43
C HIS A 80 -3.89 -4.93 7.91
N LEU A 81 -3.84 -6.10 7.26
CA LEU A 81 -3.78 -6.22 5.80
C LEU A 81 -4.94 -5.48 5.15
N LEU A 82 -6.17 -5.68 5.65
CA LEU A 82 -7.38 -5.03 5.15
C LEU A 82 -7.36 -3.50 5.32
N THR A 83 -7.08 -3.03 6.53
CA THR A 83 -7.21 -1.61 6.87
C THR A 83 -6.03 -0.78 6.39
N ARG A 84 -4.83 -1.38 6.29
CA ARG A 84 -3.61 -0.68 5.88
C ARG A 84 -3.29 -0.85 4.40
N HIS A 85 -3.29 -2.08 3.90
CA HIS A 85 -2.81 -2.39 2.56
C HIS A 85 -3.95 -2.39 1.55
N HIS A 86 -5.01 -3.17 1.76
CA HIS A 86 -6.13 -3.23 0.79
C HIS A 86 -6.82 -1.88 0.63
N THR A 87 -7.11 -1.20 1.74
CA THR A 87 -7.72 0.14 1.73
C THR A 87 -6.85 1.15 0.98
N TYR A 88 -5.54 1.14 1.22
CA TYR A 88 -4.61 2.01 0.51
C TYR A 88 -4.56 1.68 -0.97
N ALA A 89 -4.31 0.41 -1.32
CA ALA A 89 -4.20 -0.06 -2.69
C ALA A 89 -5.41 0.35 -3.53
N ARG A 90 -6.64 0.13 -3.05
CA ARG A 90 -7.86 0.53 -3.79
C ARG A 90 -7.97 2.04 -3.97
N SER A 91 -7.68 2.81 -2.93
CA SER A 91 -7.70 4.27 -3.00
C SER A 91 -6.66 4.82 -3.99
N GLU A 92 -5.48 4.21 -3.99
CA GLU A 92 -4.34 4.65 -4.78
C GLU A 92 -4.49 4.22 -6.25
N LEU A 93 -5.00 3.01 -6.51
CA LEU A 93 -5.37 2.56 -7.86
C LEU A 93 -6.37 3.51 -8.52
N ALA A 94 -7.40 3.94 -7.77
CA ALA A 94 -8.38 4.91 -8.26
C ALA A 94 -7.75 6.28 -8.55
N ARG A 95 -6.90 6.77 -7.64
CA ARG A 95 -6.19 8.04 -7.78
C ARG A 95 -5.25 8.03 -8.98
N LEU A 96 -4.45 6.97 -9.13
CA LEU A 96 -3.45 6.81 -10.19
C LEU A 96 -4.10 6.66 -11.56
N ASP A 97 -5.23 5.95 -11.68
CA ASP A 97 -5.97 5.86 -12.95
C ASP A 97 -6.40 7.24 -13.45
N SER A 98 -7.00 8.05 -12.56
CA SER A 98 -7.38 9.43 -12.86
C SER A 98 -6.17 10.27 -13.24
N LEU A 99 -5.10 10.20 -12.43
CA LEU A 99 -3.91 11.02 -12.63
C LEU A 99 -3.19 10.69 -13.94
N LEU A 100 -3.17 9.40 -14.30
CA LEU A 100 -2.58 8.93 -15.54
C LEU A 100 -3.38 9.44 -16.76
N GLY A 101 -4.71 9.38 -16.70
CA GLY A 101 -5.60 10.01 -17.69
C GLY A 101 -5.36 11.52 -17.83
N ASP A 102 -5.29 12.24 -16.71
CA ASP A 102 -5.07 13.69 -16.68
C ASP A 102 -3.70 14.07 -17.24
N CYS A 103 -2.65 13.30 -16.95
CA CYS A 103 -1.32 13.52 -17.50
C CYS A 103 -1.30 13.36 -19.01
N MET A 104 -1.91 12.31 -19.54
CA MET A 104 -2.01 12.09 -20.99
C MET A 104 -2.78 13.21 -21.68
N ALA A 105 -3.92 13.62 -21.13
CA ALA A 105 -4.74 14.70 -21.69
C ALA A 105 -3.99 16.05 -21.68
N ARG A 106 -3.32 16.38 -20.58
CA ARG A 106 -2.59 17.65 -20.41
C ARG A 106 -1.33 17.74 -21.27
N LEU A 107 -0.56 16.66 -21.35
CA LEU A 107 0.70 16.64 -22.10
C LEU A 107 0.47 16.48 -23.60
N GLY A 108 -0.57 15.74 -24.00
CA GLY A 108 -0.88 15.48 -25.41
C GLY A 108 0.33 14.91 -26.15
N SER A 109 0.71 15.52 -27.27
CA SER A 109 1.89 15.10 -28.05
C SER A 109 3.24 15.30 -27.36
N ARG A 110 3.28 15.93 -26.17
CA ARG A 110 4.49 16.08 -25.35
C ARG A 110 4.64 14.97 -24.31
N ALA A 111 3.67 14.06 -24.19
CA ALA A 111 3.77 12.94 -23.27
C ALA A 111 4.93 12.03 -23.68
N PRO A 112 5.69 11.45 -22.72
CA PRO A 112 6.65 10.40 -23.03
C PRO A 112 5.97 9.24 -23.75
N ALA A 113 6.62 8.67 -24.77
CA ALA A 113 6.07 7.60 -25.59
C ALA A 113 5.76 6.33 -24.76
N GLU A 114 6.47 6.16 -23.65
CA GLU A 114 6.30 5.05 -22.72
C GLU A 114 4.98 5.15 -21.94
N LEU A 115 4.37 6.35 -21.81
CA LEU A 115 3.19 6.56 -20.96
C LEU A 115 1.96 5.79 -21.47
N ASP A 116 1.82 5.59 -22.78
CA ASP A 116 0.78 4.72 -23.37
C ASP A 116 0.94 3.26 -22.93
N LYS A 117 2.19 2.77 -22.85
CA LYS A 117 2.47 1.42 -22.38
C LYS A 117 2.23 1.31 -20.88
N VAL A 118 2.68 2.31 -20.10
CA VAL A 118 2.42 2.38 -18.66
C VAL A 118 0.92 2.33 -18.40
N LYS A 119 0.09 3.05 -19.18
CA LYS A 119 -1.38 2.96 -19.07
C LYS A 119 -1.89 1.53 -19.25
N ALA A 120 -1.48 0.87 -20.33
CA ALA A 120 -1.96 -0.46 -20.64
C ALA A 120 -1.58 -1.48 -19.55
N HIS A 121 -0.32 -1.44 -19.10
CA HIS A 121 0.14 -2.29 -18.00
C HIS A 121 -0.58 -1.97 -16.69
N PHE A 122 -0.75 -0.69 -16.36
CA PHE A 122 -1.46 -0.25 -15.16
C PHE A 122 -2.92 -0.72 -15.13
N GLN A 123 -3.62 -0.68 -16.27
CA GLN A 123 -5.01 -1.16 -16.34
C GLN A 123 -5.12 -2.67 -16.13
N HIS A 124 -4.18 -3.44 -16.67
CA HIS A 124 -4.12 -4.88 -16.44
C HIS A 124 -3.79 -5.20 -14.98
N PHE A 125 -2.75 -4.56 -14.46
CA PHE A 125 -2.33 -4.65 -13.07
C PHE A 125 -3.46 -4.33 -12.11
N ARG A 126 -4.17 -3.21 -12.32
CA ARG A 126 -5.31 -2.80 -11.50
C ARG A 126 -6.35 -3.91 -11.43
N LYS A 127 -6.75 -4.45 -12.59
CA LYS A 127 -7.78 -5.48 -12.66
C LYS A 127 -7.37 -6.74 -11.89
N ASP A 128 -6.11 -7.16 -12.06
CA ASP A 128 -5.61 -8.39 -11.45
C ASP A 128 -5.42 -8.21 -9.95
N LEU A 129 -4.89 -7.07 -9.50
CA LEU A 129 -4.76 -6.72 -8.10
C LEU A 129 -6.13 -6.59 -7.42
N GLU A 130 -7.10 -5.88 -8.02
CA GLU A 130 -8.46 -5.77 -7.45
C GLU A 130 -9.12 -7.15 -7.31
N GLY A 131 -8.95 -8.04 -8.29
CA GLY A 131 -9.45 -9.40 -8.23
C GLY A 131 -8.76 -10.27 -7.17
N HIS A 132 -7.46 -10.10 -7.00
CA HIS A 132 -6.68 -10.76 -5.96
C HIS A 132 -7.11 -10.31 -4.55
N LEU A 133 -7.23 -9.00 -4.30
CA LEU A 133 -7.72 -8.47 -3.02
C LEU A 133 -9.15 -8.95 -2.72
N ASP A 134 -10.03 -9.00 -3.73
CA ASP A 134 -11.39 -9.55 -3.58
C ASP A 134 -11.37 -11.04 -3.19
N HIS A 135 -10.49 -11.82 -3.82
CA HIS A 135 -10.34 -13.25 -3.54
C HIS A 135 -9.88 -13.48 -2.10
N GLU A 136 -8.93 -12.68 -1.62
CA GLU A 136 -8.45 -12.73 -0.25
C GLU A 136 -9.52 -12.37 0.77
N GLU A 137 -10.16 -11.22 0.58
CA GLU A 137 -11.21 -10.68 1.45
C GLU A 137 -12.41 -11.63 1.58
N GLN A 138 -12.82 -12.26 0.47
CA GLN A 138 -14.05 -13.04 0.41
C GLN A 138 -13.84 -14.53 0.68
N THR A 139 -12.63 -15.04 0.44
CA THR A 139 -12.37 -16.49 0.47
C THR A 139 -11.23 -16.85 1.40
N VAL A 140 -10.05 -16.26 1.20
CA VAL A 140 -8.83 -16.71 1.90
C VAL A 140 -8.84 -16.31 3.37
N PHE A 141 -9.00 -15.03 3.68
CA PHE A 141 -8.98 -14.57 5.07
C PHE A 141 -10.10 -15.19 5.92
N PRO A 142 -11.36 -15.28 5.44
CA PRO A 142 -12.40 -16.00 6.17
C PRO A 142 -12.04 -17.47 6.43
N ALA A 143 -11.50 -18.18 5.43
CA ALA A 143 -11.11 -19.59 5.59
C ALA A 143 -10.00 -19.78 6.63
N LEU A 144 -9.00 -18.90 6.63
CA LEU A 144 -7.91 -18.91 7.61
C LEU A 144 -8.44 -18.66 9.03
N LEU A 145 -9.33 -17.67 9.20
CA LEU A 145 -9.91 -17.34 10.50
C LEU A 145 -10.83 -18.44 11.05
N GLU A 146 -11.49 -19.19 10.17
CA GLU A 146 -12.29 -20.38 10.52
C GLU A 146 -11.44 -21.60 10.90
N GLY A 147 -10.11 -21.53 10.74
CA GLY A 147 -9.20 -22.62 11.08
C GLY A 147 -9.26 -23.78 10.08
N ARG A 148 -9.62 -23.52 8.82
CA ARG A 148 -9.60 -24.52 7.73
C ARG A 148 -8.16 -24.87 7.30
N ALA A 149 -7.38 -25.42 8.22
CA ALA A 149 -5.94 -25.67 8.08
C ALA A 149 -5.58 -26.66 6.96
N THR A 150 -6.48 -27.60 6.63
CA THR A 150 -6.28 -28.53 5.50
C THR A 150 -6.31 -27.84 4.14
N GLU A 151 -6.90 -26.64 4.09
CA GLU A 151 -7.03 -25.81 2.91
C GLU A 151 -5.87 -24.80 2.84
N ALA A 152 -5.36 -24.32 3.98
CA ALA A 152 -4.30 -23.31 4.04
C ALA A 152 -3.13 -23.52 3.07
N ALA A 153 -2.58 -24.74 2.95
CA ALA A 153 -1.46 -25.02 2.03
C ALA A 153 -1.81 -24.91 0.53
N ALA A 154 -3.06 -25.23 0.16
CA ALA A 154 -3.51 -25.04 -1.22
C ALA A 154 -3.78 -23.55 -1.51
N TRP A 155 -4.17 -22.77 -0.50
CA TRP A 155 -4.48 -21.35 -0.62
C TRP A 155 -3.19 -20.56 -0.71
N GLU A 156 -2.22 -20.86 0.16
CA GLU A 156 -0.84 -20.34 0.09
C GLU A 156 -0.26 -20.53 -1.32
N ARG A 157 -0.40 -21.74 -1.89
CA ARG A 157 0.09 -22.02 -3.24
C ARG A 157 -0.64 -21.20 -4.31
N GLN A 158 -1.96 -21.07 -4.21
CA GLN A 158 -2.74 -20.30 -5.17
C GLN A 158 -2.39 -18.81 -5.07
N ILE A 159 -2.39 -18.27 -3.87
CA ILE A 159 -2.05 -16.87 -3.57
C ILE A 159 -0.62 -16.56 -4.02
N SER A 160 0.35 -17.45 -3.79
CA SER A 160 1.72 -17.28 -4.30
C SER A 160 1.80 -17.14 -5.83
N LEU A 161 0.93 -17.82 -6.58
CA LEU A 161 0.87 -17.69 -8.04
C LEU A 161 0.23 -16.36 -8.45
N GLU A 162 -0.81 -15.92 -7.73
CA GLU A 162 -1.44 -14.61 -7.93
C GLU A 162 -0.43 -13.49 -7.64
N HIS A 163 0.33 -13.60 -6.55
CA HIS A 163 1.41 -12.69 -6.18
C HIS A 163 2.43 -12.56 -7.30
N ALA A 164 2.97 -13.68 -7.80
CA ALA A 164 3.96 -13.65 -8.88
C ALA A 164 3.45 -12.94 -10.14
N ALA A 165 2.16 -13.10 -10.48
CA ALA A 165 1.56 -12.41 -11.62
C ALA A 165 1.43 -10.89 -11.37
N VAL A 166 0.98 -10.49 -10.18
CA VAL A 166 0.88 -9.06 -9.79
C VAL A 166 2.28 -8.42 -9.74
N GLU A 167 3.28 -9.13 -9.21
CA GLU A 167 4.68 -8.68 -9.15
C GLU A 167 5.26 -8.43 -10.54
N GLU A 168 5.06 -9.36 -11.48
CA GLU A 168 5.53 -9.21 -12.86
C GLU A 168 4.94 -7.96 -13.52
N LEU A 169 3.65 -7.68 -13.29
CA LEU A 169 2.98 -6.52 -13.88
C LEU A 169 3.52 -5.19 -13.36
N PHE A 170 3.80 -5.06 -12.05
CA PHE A 170 4.42 -3.83 -11.54
C PHE A 170 5.88 -3.71 -12.01
N GLN A 171 6.67 -4.81 -12.06
CA GLN A 171 8.07 -4.75 -12.50
C GLN A 171 8.19 -4.21 -13.93
N ASN A 172 7.22 -4.56 -14.79
CA ASN A 172 7.10 -4.00 -16.13
C ASN A 172 6.82 -2.49 -16.11
N ILE A 173 5.94 -2.01 -15.23
CA ILE A 173 5.67 -0.57 -15.03
C ILE A 173 6.94 0.15 -14.56
N GLY A 174 7.61 -0.38 -13.54
CA GLY A 174 8.86 0.18 -13.01
C GLY A 174 9.94 0.26 -14.10
N THR A 175 10.11 -0.79 -14.89
CA THR A 175 11.07 -0.81 -16.02
C THR A 175 10.74 0.26 -17.07
N LEU A 176 9.46 0.40 -17.45
CA LEU A 176 9.02 1.45 -18.39
C LEU A 176 9.27 2.86 -17.86
N LEU A 177 9.23 3.02 -16.54
CA LEU A 177 9.50 4.29 -15.84
C LEU A 177 10.96 4.42 -15.39
N ARG A 178 11.88 3.60 -15.92
CA ARG A 178 13.32 3.61 -15.58
C ARG A 178 13.53 3.50 -14.07
N HIS A 179 12.87 2.54 -13.45
CA HIS A 179 12.86 2.32 -12.00
C HIS A 179 12.46 3.58 -11.21
N TYR A 180 11.46 4.30 -11.72
CA TYR A 180 10.90 5.52 -11.15
C TYR A 180 11.91 6.66 -11.00
N GLU A 181 12.95 6.70 -11.86
CA GLU A 181 13.81 7.87 -11.96
C GLU A 181 12.99 9.09 -12.42
N ILE A 182 13.20 10.22 -11.73
CA ILE A 182 12.52 11.49 -12.04
C ILE A 182 13.57 12.53 -12.41
N PRO A 183 13.87 12.71 -13.71
CA PRO A 183 14.81 13.71 -14.18
C PRO A 183 14.40 15.14 -13.78
N GLU A 184 15.38 16.02 -13.69
CA GLU A 184 15.14 17.46 -13.51
C GLU A 184 14.28 18.00 -14.67
N GLY A 185 13.30 18.85 -14.34
CA GLY A 185 12.37 19.42 -15.31
C GLY A 185 11.20 18.50 -15.72
N THR A 186 11.03 17.33 -15.09
CA THR A 186 9.83 16.49 -15.26
C THR A 186 8.56 17.29 -14.94
N ASP A 187 7.53 17.19 -15.79
CA ASP A 187 6.23 17.83 -15.56
C ASP A 187 5.71 17.51 -14.15
N PRO A 188 5.21 18.50 -13.38
CA PRO A 188 4.79 18.28 -12.00
C PRO A 188 3.77 17.15 -11.83
N GLY A 189 2.79 17.03 -12.75
CA GLY A 189 1.81 15.96 -12.63
C GLY A 189 2.38 14.59 -13.01
N LEU A 190 3.30 14.53 -13.98
CA LEU A 190 4.03 13.30 -14.30
C LEU A 190 4.93 12.86 -13.12
N ARG A 191 5.56 13.81 -12.43
CA ARG A 191 6.31 13.55 -11.19
C ARG A 191 5.41 12.92 -10.13
N VAL A 192 4.21 13.47 -9.89
CA VAL A 192 3.24 12.92 -8.92
C VAL A 192 2.80 11.51 -9.32
N LEU A 193 2.62 11.25 -10.61
CA LEU A 193 2.25 9.93 -11.12
C LEU A 193 3.35 8.89 -10.86
N ILE A 194 4.60 9.23 -11.20
CA ILE A 194 5.75 8.33 -11.00
C ILE A 194 5.95 8.02 -9.51
N LEU A 195 5.86 9.03 -8.65
CA LEU A 195 5.95 8.84 -7.20
C LEU A 195 4.83 7.96 -6.65
N GLY A 196 3.58 8.18 -7.07
CA GLY A 196 2.46 7.36 -6.59
C GLY A 196 2.53 5.91 -7.07
N LEU A 197 2.99 5.66 -8.30
CA LEU A 197 3.22 4.29 -8.78
C LEU A 197 4.31 3.58 -7.97
N ARG A 198 5.39 4.30 -7.63
CA ARG A 198 6.43 3.78 -6.74
C ARG A 198 5.90 3.49 -5.34
N ASP A 199 5.12 4.41 -4.76
CA ASP A 199 4.54 4.24 -3.43
C ASP A 199 3.60 3.03 -3.37
N LEU A 200 2.83 2.79 -4.44
CA LEU A 200 1.96 1.63 -4.56
C LEU A 200 2.77 0.32 -4.64
N GLU A 201 3.85 0.30 -5.43
CA GLU A 201 4.76 -0.85 -5.49
C GLU A 201 5.38 -1.17 -4.14
N GLU A 202 5.92 -0.17 -3.44
CA GLU A 202 6.57 -0.37 -2.14
C GLU A 202 5.59 -0.88 -1.08
N ASP A 203 4.35 -0.37 -1.07
CA ASP A 203 3.31 -0.85 -0.15
C ASP A 203 2.87 -2.29 -0.47
N LEU A 204 2.76 -2.64 -1.75
CA LEU A 204 2.44 -4.00 -2.17
C LEU A 204 3.56 -4.98 -1.85
N GLN A 205 4.83 -4.62 -2.05
CA GLN A 205 5.94 -5.48 -1.62
C GLN A 205 5.87 -5.79 -0.12
N MET A 206 5.48 -4.81 0.70
CA MET A 206 5.25 -5.04 2.13
C MET A 206 4.02 -5.94 2.38
N HIS A 207 2.93 -5.72 1.64
CA HIS A 207 1.73 -6.54 1.71
C HIS A 207 2.05 -8.03 1.46
N LEU A 208 2.64 -8.31 0.30
CA LEU A 208 2.99 -9.67 -0.12
C LEU A 208 3.97 -10.33 0.85
N PHE A 209 4.94 -9.57 1.37
CA PHE A 209 5.85 -10.05 2.39
C PHE A 209 5.12 -10.45 3.68
N MET A 210 4.20 -9.61 4.17
CA MET A 210 3.43 -9.92 5.38
C MET A 210 2.56 -11.17 5.19
N GLU A 211 1.99 -11.36 4.01
CA GLU A 211 1.19 -12.55 3.74
C GLU A 211 2.04 -13.82 3.69
N ASN A 212 3.12 -13.79 2.91
CA ASN A 212 4.01 -14.94 2.75
C ASN A 212 4.68 -15.32 4.07
N GLU A 213 5.21 -14.34 4.81
CA GLU A 213 6.10 -14.61 5.96
C GLU A 213 5.36 -14.60 7.30
N VAL A 214 4.18 -13.99 7.40
CA VAL A 214 3.40 -13.91 8.67
C VAL A 214 2.07 -14.63 8.58
N LEU A 215 1.30 -14.42 7.50
CA LEU A 215 -0.05 -14.96 7.40
C LEU A 215 -0.05 -16.47 7.11
N PHE A 216 0.75 -16.91 6.14
CA PHE A 216 0.83 -18.32 5.71
C PHE A 216 1.86 -19.15 6.47
N THR A 217 2.80 -18.53 7.19
CA THR A 217 3.76 -19.26 8.02
C THR A 217 3.06 -20.03 9.14
N PRO A 218 3.42 -21.31 9.39
CA PRO A 218 2.89 -22.10 10.49
C PRO A 218 3.14 -21.40 11.84
N ARG A 219 2.10 -20.80 12.40
CA ARG A 219 2.20 -20.08 13.68
C ARG A 219 2.41 -21.06 14.82
N SER A 220 3.27 -20.72 15.76
CA SER A 220 3.62 -21.56 16.93
C SER A 220 2.46 -21.77 17.93
N ASN A 221 1.28 -21.18 17.71
CA ASN A 221 0.12 -21.30 18.58
C ASN A 221 -1.02 -22.05 17.87
N ALA A 222 -0.93 -23.38 17.93
CA ALA A 222 -2.12 -24.23 17.82
C ALA A 222 -3.17 -23.76 18.84
N PRO A 223 -4.48 -23.79 18.51
CA PRO A 223 -5.51 -23.52 19.50
C PRO A 223 -5.31 -24.47 20.68
N ALA A 224 -5.31 -23.93 21.90
CA ALA A 224 -5.43 -24.73 23.10
C ALA A 224 -6.64 -25.64 22.93
N ALA A 225 -6.39 -26.94 22.78
CA ALA A 225 -7.43 -27.95 22.78
C ALA A 225 -8.32 -27.68 23.99
N SER A 226 -9.60 -27.39 23.75
CA SER A 226 -10.57 -27.24 24.83
C SER A 226 -10.55 -28.54 25.65
N PRO A 227 -10.52 -28.47 27.00
CA PRO A 227 -10.60 -29.67 27.81
C PRO A 227 -11.96 -30.30 27.57
N ALA A 228 -11.97 -31.52 27.01
CA ALA A 228 -13.17 -32.33 26.96
C ALA A 228 -13.66 -32.56 28.40
N GLY A 229 -14.89 -32.10 28.66
CA GLY A 229 -15.67 -32.49 29.84
C GLY A 229 -16.24 -33.89 29.71
#